data_AF-G2FPR2-F1
#
_entry.id   AF-G2FPR2-F1
#
_cell.length_a   1.000
_cell.length_b   1.000
_cell.length_c   1.000
_cell.angle_alpha   90.00
_cell.angle_beta   90.00
_cell.angle_gamma   90.00
#
_symmetry.space_group_name_H-M   'P 1'
#
loop_
_entity.id
_entity.type
_entity.pdbx_description
1 polymer ?
#
loop_
_entity_poly.entity_id
_entity_poly.type
_entity_poly.pdbx_seq_one_letter_code
_entity_poly.pdbx_strand_id
1 'polypeptide(L)'
;MSNNRGFTLIEMMIVLVIIGLMATVTYPSLSGAAGMSNENDRAKNEYVVNKALREHYALTGIYPNQGVHDSSTPNLTETELITLASDLVQQTGVSLNTTKYKYTYVLNGSGTYDVSVLHVDLN
;
A
#
# COMPACT_ATOMS: atom_id res chain seq x y z
N MET A 1 -57.54 -23.27 -13.15
CA MET A 1 -56.58 -23.97 -14.05
C MET A 1 -55.35 -23.08 -14.16
N SER A 2 -54.22 -23.49 -13.57
CA SER A 2 -52.97 -22.71 -13.62
C SER A 2 -52.28 -22.96 -14.95
N ASN A 3 -52.10 -21.90 -15.74
CA ASN A 3 -51.47 -21.96 -17.05
C ASN A 3 -49.94 -21.82 -16.86
N ASN A 4 -49.25 -22.93 -16.64
CA ASN A 4 -47.80 -22.95 -16.51
C ASN A 4 -47.16 -22.77 -17.91
N ARG A 5 -46.93 -21.53 -18.31
CA ARG A 5 -46.12 -21.20 -19.49
C ARG A 5 -44.65 -21.44 -19.14
N GLY A 6 -44.07 -22.49 -19.71
CA GLY A 6 -42.65 -22.82 -19.57
C GLY A 6 -41.76 -21.88 -20.38
N PHE A 7 -40.58 -21.60 -19.83
CA PHE A 7 -39.50 -20.84 -20.47
C PHE A 7 -39.02 -21.53 -21.75
N THR A 8 -38.73 -20.77 -22.81
CA THR A 8 -38.21 -21.33 -24.04
C THR A 8 -36.69 -21.51 -23.98
N LEU A 9 -36.15 -22.51 -24.68
CA LEU A 9 -34.70 -22.68 -24.81
C LEU A 9 -34.05 -21.44 -25.44
N ILE A 10 -34.72 -20.85 -26.43
CA ILE A 10 -34.20 -19.67 -27.11
C ILE A 10 -34.12 -18.45 -26.19
N GLU A 11 -35.03 -18.29 -25.22
CA GLU A 11 -34.91 -17.25 -24.19
C GLU A 11 -33.65 -17.42 -23.37
N MET A 12 -33.34 -18.63 -22.93
CA MET A 12 -32.09 -18.87 -22.19
C MET A 12 -30.85 -18.69 -23.06
N MET A 13 -30.92 -19.01 -24.36
CA MET A 13 -29.80 -18.77 -25.29
C MET A 13 -29.51 -17.28 -25.46
N ILE A 14 -30.54 -16.45 -25.68
CA ILE A 14 -30.38 -15.01 -25.85
C ILE A 14 -29.83 -14.37 -24.57
N VAL A 15 -30.32 -14.80 -23.40
CA VAL A 15 -29.84 -14.30 -22.10
C VAL A 15 -28.34 -14.59 -21.91
N LEU A 16 -27.90 -15.82 -22.21
CA LEU A 16 -26.47 -16.17 -22.11
C LEU A 16 -25.59 -15.41 -23.10
N VAL A 17 -26.10 -15.14 -24.30
CA VAL A 17 -25.40 -14.31 -25.31
C VAL A 17 -25.24 -12.86 -24.82
N ILE A 18 -26.30 -12.27 -24.25
CA ILE A 18 -26.25 -10.88 -23.72
C ILE A 18 -25.32 -10.80 -22.51
N ILE A 19 -25.37 -11.77 -21.58
CA ILE A 19 -24.45 -11.83 -20.43
C ILE A 19 -23.00 -11.99 -20.90
N GLY A 20 -22.74 -12.87 -21.88
CA GLY A 20 -21.42 -13.06 -22.46
C GLY A 20 -20.85 -11.80 -23.12
N LEU A 21 -21.69 -11.02 -23.79
CA LEU A 21 -21.29 -9.75 -24.41
C LEU A 21 -21.07 -8.64 -23.37
N MET A 22 -21.90 -8.55 -22.33
CA MET A 22 -21.72 -7.59 -21.24
C MET A 22 -20.48 -7.89 -20.39
N ALA A 23 -20.14 -9.17 -20.21
CA ALA A 23 -18.98 -9.58 -19.43
C ALA A 23 -17.64 -9.10 -20.02
N THR A 24 -17.53 -8.98 -21.35
CA THR A 24 -16.29 -8.52 -22.00
C THR A 24 -16.07 -7.01 -21.87
N VAL A 25 -17.14 -6.21 -21.91
CA VAL A 25 -17.07 -4.74 -21.88
C VAL A 25 -16.81 -4.19 -20.47
N THR A 26 -17.23 -4.90 -19.42
CA THR A 26 -17.19 -4.39 -18.04
C THR A 26 -15.87 -4.63 -17.31
N TYR A 27 -15.09 -5.63 -17.71
CA TYR A 27 -13.83 -6.02 -17.04
C TYR A 27 -12.70 -4.96 -16.98
N PRO A 28 -12.40 -4.18 -18.03
CA PRO A 28 -11.22 -3.30 -18.02
C PRO A 28 -11.33 -2.10 -17.06
N SER A 29 -12.52 -1.71 -16.65
CA SER A 29 -12.73 -0.56 -15.76
C SER A 29 -12.36 -0.82 -14.30
N LEU A 30 -12.48 -2.08 -13.84
CA LEU A 30 -12.30 -2.43 -12.44
C LEU A 30 -10.83 -2.60 -12.04
N SER A 31 -9.98 -3.11 -12.94
CA SER A 31 -8.56 -3.32 -12.63
C SER A 31 -7.78 -2.01 -12.47
N GLY A 32 -8.07 -1.00 -13.29
CA GLY A 32 -7.43 0.31 -13.21
C GLY A 32 -7.80 1.08 -11.93
N ALA A 33 -9.06 1.00 -11.50
CA ALA A 33 -9.52 1.66 -10.28
C ALA A 33 -8.85 1.11 -9.02
N ALA A 34 -8.68 -0.21 -8.93
CA ALA A 34 -8.00 -0.85 -7.80
C ALA A 34 -6.50 -0.48 -7.73
N GLY A 35 -5.81 -0.46 -8.89
CA GLY A 35 -4.41 -0.03 -8.95
C GLY A 35 -4.21 1.41 -8.51
N MET A 36 -5.07 2.31 -8.98
CA MET A 36 -5.02 3.73 -8.60
C MET A 36 -5.32 3.97 -7.12
N SER A 37 -6.24 3.18 -6.53
CA SER A 37 -6.49 3.23 -5.08
C SER A 37 -5.25 2.84 -4.29
N ASN A 38 -4.59 1.75 -4.68
CA ASN A 38 -3.38 1.28 -3.98
C ASN A 38 -2.23 2.28 -4.07
N GLU A 39 -2.03 2.91 -5.23
CA GLU A 39 -1.04 3.96 -5.44
C GLU A 39 -1.32 5.17 -4.53
N ASN A 40 -2.55 5.67 -4.53
CA ASN A 40 -2.95 6.80 -3.70
C ASN A 40 -2.81 6.49 -2.21
N ASP A 41 -3.17 5.28 -1.79
CA ASP A 41 -3.01 4.84 -0.40
C ASP A 41 -1.54 4.73 -0.01
N ARG A 42 -0.68 4.22 -0.91
CA ARG A 42 0.78 4.14 -0.70
C ARG A 42 1.39 5.53 -0.54
N ALA A 43 1.09 6.45 -1.47
CA ALA A 43 1.59 7.82 -1.42
C ALA A 43 1.14 8.57 -0.16
N LYS A 44 -0.11 8.38 0.28
CA LYS A 44 -0.60 8.92 1.56
C LYS A 44 0.15 8.34 2.75
N ASN A 45 0.38 7.03 2.76
CA ASN A 45 1.09 6.36 3.84
C ASN A 45 2.54 6.85 3.93
N GLU A 46 3.24 6.97 2.80
CA GLU A 46 4.58 7.54 2.71
C GLU A 46 4.63 8.97 3.25
N TYR A 47 3.66 9.81 2.87
CA TYR A 47 3.57 11.17 3.40
C TYR A 47 3.37 11.21 4.93
N VAL A 48 2.46 10.40 5.46
CA VAL A 48 2.14 10.35 6.89
C VAL A 48 3.34 9.88 7.70
N VAL A 49 4.03 8.83 7.25
CA VAL A 49 5.20 8.28 7.93
C VAL A 49 6.38 9.25 7.90
N ASN A 50 6.66 9.86 6.75
CA ASN A 50 7.72 10.87 6.67
C ASN A 50 7.41 12.13 7.49
N LYS A 51 6.13 12.50 7.61
CA LYS A 51 5.71 13.55 8.54
C LYS A 51 5.99 13.15 9.99
N ALA A 52 5.65 11.92 10.37
CA ALA A 52 5.91 11.38 11.71
C ALA A 52 7.40 11.36 12.05
N LEU A 53 8.27 10.98 11.10
CA LEU A 53 9.73 11.04 11.27
C LEU A 53 10.22 12.45 11.59
N ARG A 54 9.76 13.45 10.83
CA ARG A 54 10.12 14.85 11.07
C ARG A 54 9.57 15.38 12.38
N GLU A 55 8.36 14.96 12.76
CA GLU A 55 7.72 15.32 14.02
C GLU A 55 8.48 14.73 15.21
N HIS A 56 8.86 13.45 15.14
CA HIS A 56 9.72 12.81 16.12
C HIS A 56 11.05 13.56 16.28
N TYR A 57 11.70 13.91 15.16
CA TYR A 57 12.93 14.69 15.19
C TYR A 57 12.73 16.08 15.82
N ALA A 58 11.63 16.76 15.51
CA ALA A 58 11.32 18.05 16.10
C ALA A 58 11.12 17.99 17.63
N LEU A 59 10.60 16.87 18.14
CA LEU A 59 10.34 16.66 19.57
C LEU A 59 11.56 16.15 20.34
N THR A 60 12.34 15.25 19.74
CA THR A 60 13.40 14.51 20.44
C THR A 60 14.82 14.93 20.02
N GLY A 61 14.94 15.67 18.91
CA GLY A 61 16.23 16.05 18.30
C GLY A 61 16.91 14.92 17.52
N ILE A 62 16.30 13.73 17.44
CA ILE A 62 16.86 12.56 16.77
C ILE A 62 15.80 11.86 15.91
N TYR A 63 16.22 11.25 14.80
CA TYR A 63 15.34 10.38 14.04
C TYR A 63 15.25 9.02 14.75
N PRO A 64 14.08 8.36 14.74
CA PRO A 64 13.97 7.00 15.24
C PRO A 64 14.76 6.06 14.32
N ASN A 65 15.41 5.07 14.93
CA ASN A 65 16.31 4.13 14.26
C ASN A 65 17.49 4.78 13.50
N GLN A 66 18.54 5.17 14.23
CA GLN A 66 19.77 5.77 13.67
C GLN A 66 20.81 4.71 13.25
N GLY A 67 20.36 3.54 12.79
CA GLY A 67 21.26 2.49 12.30
C GLY A 67 22.20 3.00 11.20
N VAL A 68 23.42 2.47 11.13
CA VAL A 68 24.32 2.76 10.00
C VAL A 68 23.88 1.91 8.82
N HIS A 69 23.27 2.56 7.83
CA HIS A 69 22.83 1.92 6.60
C HIS A 69 23.72 2.36 5.43
N ASP A 70 24.48 1.41 4.90
CA ASP A 70 25.38 1.61 3.75
C ASP A 70 25.16 0.53 2.68
N SER A 71 26.09 0.39 1.73
CA SER A 71 26.01 -0.63 0.68
C SER A 71 26.03 -2.08 1.21
N SER A 72 26.51 -2.32 2.44
CA SER A 72 26.55 -3.61 3.12
C SER A 72 25.31 -3.88 3.99
N THR A 73 24.66 -2.82 4.50
CA THR A 73 23.42 -2.89 5.28
C THR A 73 22.34 -1.97 4.69
N PRO A 74 21.83 -2.28 3.49
CA PRO A 74 21.10 -1.32 2.68
C PRO A 74 19.70 -0.95 3.19
N ASN A 75 19.17 -1.66 4.19
CA ASN A 75 17.78 -1.50 4.58
C ASN A 75 17.51 -1.88 6.04
N LEU A 76 16.33 -1.48 6.53
CA LEU A 76 15.78 -1.84 7.83
C LEU A 76 15.73 -3.37 7.99
N THR A 77 16.37 -3.87 9.04
CA THR A 77 16.12 -5.21 9.55
C THR A 77 14.76 -5.28 10.23
N GLU A 78 14.23 -6.48 10.43
CA GLU A 78 12.92 -6.68 11.08
C GLU A 78 12.89 -6.10 12.50
N THR A 79 13.99 -6.22 13.25
CA THR A 79 14.15 -5.64 14.60
C THR A 79 14.15 -4.10 14.58
N GLU A 80 14.83 -3.51 13.61
CA GLU A 80 14.88 -2.05 13.43
C GLU A 80 13.51 -1.50 13.02
N LEU A 81 12.78 -2.21 12.14
CA LEU A 81 11.41 -1.85 11.76
C LEU A 81 10.45 -1.88 12.95
N ILE A 82 10.56 -2.86 13.83
CA ILE A 82 9.75 -2.95 15.05
C ILE A 82 10.06 -1.78 16.00
N THR A 83 11.35 -1.47 16.18
CA THR A 83 11.79 -0.36 17.04
C THR A 83 11.29 0.97 16.51
N LEU A 84 11.51 1.23 15.22
CA LEU A 84 10.98 2.39 14.50
C LEU A 84 9.45 2.51 14.65
N ALA A 85 8.71 1.42 14.43
CA ALA A 85 7.26 1.41 14.56
C ALA A 85 6.81 1.80 15.98
N SER A 86 7.49 1.27 16.99
CA SER A 86 7.22 1.57 18.40
C SER A 86 7.49 3.04 18.71
N ASP A 87 8.65 3.57 18.30
CA ASP A 87 9.04 4.96 18.57
C ASP A 87 8.07 5.97 17.92
N LEU A 88 7.67 5.73 16.67
CA LEU A 88 6.71 6.58 15.97
C LEU A 88 5.34 6.57 16.64
N VAL A 89 4.85 5.41 17.07
CA VAL A 89 3.57 5.30 17.79
C VAL A 89 3.64 6.06 19.12
N GLN A 90 4.73 5.90 19.87
CA GLN A 90 4.86 6.48 21.21
C GLN A 90 5.02 8.01 21.19
N GLN A 91 5.70 8.57 20.20
CA GLN A 91 5.96 10.01 20.14
C GLN A 91 4.96 10.79 19.26
N THR A 92 4.41 10.16 18.23
CA THR A 92 3.57 10.85 17.22
C THR A 92 2.18 10.24 17.05
N GLY A 93 1.93 9.05 17.64
CA GLY A 93 0.67 8.31 17.48
C GLY A 93 0.48 7.63 16.12
N VAL A 94 1.50 7.67 15.24
CA VAL A 94 1.41 7.10 13.88
C VAL A 94 1.85 5.64 13.89
N SER A 95 0.95 4.74 13.47
CA SER A 95 1.24 3.32 13.29
C SER A 95 1.74 3.01 11.88
N LEU A 96 2.73 2.12 11.76
CA LEU A 96 3.17 1.57 10.48
C LEU A 96 2.33 0.35 10.13
N ASN A 97 1.74 0.34 8.92
CA ASN A 97 1.09 -0.87 8.39
C ASN A 97 2.13 -1.75 7.69
N THR A 98 2.88 -2.52 8.49
CA THR A 98 3.95 -3.43 8.02
C THR A 98 3.40 -4.69 7.33
N THR A 99 2.12 -4.99 7.49
CA THR A 99 1.45 -6.10 6.78
C THR A 99 1.16 -5.75 5.33
N LYS A 100 0.79 -4.50 5.03
CA LYS A 100 0.48 -4.06 3.67
C LYS A 100 1.69 -3.47 2.95
N TYR A 101 2.59 -2.83 3.68
CA TYR A 101 3.68 -2.04 3.10
C TYR A 101 5.06 -2.45 3.63
N LYS A 102 6.07 -2.34 2.74
CA LYS A 102 7.49 -2.34 3.06
C LYS A 102 7.94 -0.89 3.24
N TYR A 103 8.80 -0.67 4.24
CA TYR A 103 9.42 0.64 4.49
C TYR A 103 10.91 0.49 4.26
N THR A 104 11.50 1.36 3.45
CA THR A 104 12.91 1.29 3.08
C THR A 104 13.58 2.65 3.15
N TYR A 105 14.87 2.69 3.45
CA TYR A 105 15.61 3.95 3.41
C TYR A 105 15.94 4.36 1.98
N VAL A 106 16.06 5.67 1.76
CA VAL A 106 16.41 6.24 0.46
C VAL A 106 17.93 6.42 0.37
N LEU A 107 18.54 6.03 -0.75
CA LEU A 107 19.97 6.23 -0.98
C LEU A 107 20.28 7.71 -1.21
N ASN A 108 21.21 8.28 -0.45
CA ASN A 108 21.76 9.62 -0.72
C ASN A 108 22.78 9.57 -1.87
N GLY A 109 23.06 10.74 -2.46
CA GLY A 109 24.07 10.89 -3.53
C GLY A 109 25.50 10.48 -3.13
N SER A 110 25.75 10.25 -1.85
CA SER A 110 27.03 9.79 -1.29
C SER A 110 27.14 8.26 -1.12
N GLY A 111 26.08 7.49 -1.46
CA GLY A 111 26.06 6.03 -1.32
C GLY A 111 25.70 5.51 0.08
N THR A 112 25.32 6.40 1.00
CA THR A 112 24.78 6.08 2.33
C THR A 112 23.26 6.24 2.31
N TYR A 113 22.53 5.45 3.08
CA TYR A 113 21.07 5.56 3.17
C TYR A 113 20.65 6.67 4.14
N ASP A 114 19.62 7.43 3.78
CA ASP A 114 19.06 8.54 4.56
C ASP A 114 18.05 8.03 5.59
N VAL A 115 18.40 8.13 6.88
CA VAL A 115 17.52 7.73 7.97
C VAL A 115 16.36 8.70 8.21
N SER A 116 16.37 9.87 7.56
CA SER A 116 15.34 10.90 7.71
C SER A 116 14.12 10.70 6.80
N VAL A 117 14.24 9.81 5.80
CA VAL A 117 13.19 9.57 4.80
C VAL A 117 13.01 8.07 4.58
N LEU A 118 11.74 7.65 4.57
CA LEU A 118 11.33 6.30 4.21
C LEU A 118 10.56 6.29 2.90
N HIS A 119 10.93 5.37 2.02
CA HIS A 119 10.14 4.99 0.87
C HIS A 119 9.17 3.87 1.26
N VAL A 120 7.96 3.92 0.72
CA VAL A 120 6.91 2.94 1.01
C VAL A 120 6.57 2.17 -0.26
N ASP A 121 6.71 0.85 -0.19
CA ASP A 121 6.35 -0.08 -1.26
C ASP A 121 5.25 -1.04 -0.81
N LEU A 122 4.54 -1.64 -1.76
CA LEU A 122 3.62 -2.74 -1.44
C LEU A 122 4.42 -4.00 -1.10
N ASN A 123 3.90 -4.78 -0.14
CA ASN A 123 4.46 -6.10 0.18
C ASN A 123 4.36 -7.07 -0.99
#